data_AF-A0A7S2H836-F1
#
_entry.id   AF-A0A7S2H836-F1
#
_cell.length_a   1.000
_cell.length_b   1.000
_cell.length_c   1.000
_cell.angle_alpha   90.00
_cell.angle_beta   90.00
_cell.angle_gamma   90.00
#
_symmetry.space_group_name_H-M   'P 1'
#
loop_
_entity.id
_entity.type
_entity.pdbx_description
1 polymer ?
#
loop_
_entity_poly.entity_id
_entity_poly.type
_entity_poly.pdbx_seq_one_letter_code
_entity_poly.pdbx_strand_id
1 'polypeptide(L)'
;MLMKPLRVAVIFVEAALEVCLDRVARRAQLTGRPVQEDFVRRCNEGCVKSAYAVKDFVDLFVHIRNNGQMEFIEGHASDVRMFTMTAPALPKFPSRTGSMTTTATRLPSADSYSSPFNI
;
A
#
# COMPACT_ATOMS: atom_id res chain seq x y z
N MET A 1 22.94 -20.04 -8.21
CA MET A 1 22.00 -19.85 -7.08
C MET A 1 20.61 -19.62 -7.65
N LEU A 2 19.62 -20.43 -7.28
CA LEU A 2 18.22 -20.15 -7.64
C LEU A 2 17.73 -19.02 -6.72
N MET A 3 17.45 -17.82 -7.26
CA MET A 3 16.86 -16.75 -6.46
C MET A 3 15.41 -17.14 -6.15
N LYS A 4 15.06 -17.17 -4.85
CA LYS A 4 13.67 -17.35 -4.44
C LYS A 4 12.88 -16.11 -4.85
N PRO A 5 11.67 -16.25 -5.40
CA PRO A 5 10.84 -15.10 -5.74
C PRO A 5 10.50 -14.31 -4.47
N LEU A 6 10.57 -12.97 -4.57
CA LEU A 6 10.22 -12.07 -3.48
C LEU A 6 8.73 -12.21 -3.19
N ARG A 7 8.38 -12.28 -1.90
CA ARG A 7 7.00 -12.17 -1.44
C ARG A 7 6.81 -10.92 -0.60
N VAL A 8 5.66 -10.28 -0.74
CA VAL A 8 5.31 -9.05 -0.04
C VAL A 8 4.08 -9.29 0.82
N ALA A 9 4.21 -8.99 2.12
CA ALA A 9 3.09 -8.90 3.04
C ALA A 9 2.86 -7.45 3.43
N VAL A 10 1.60 -7.02 3.46
CA VAL A 10 1.18 -5.72 3.98
C VAL A 10 0.33 -5.94 5.22
N ILE A 11 0.77 -5.35 6.33
CA ILE A 11 0.01 -5.30 7.57
C ILE A 11 -0.50 -3.87 7.73
N PHE A 12 -1.78 -3.67 7.48
CA PHE A 12 -2.44 -2.40 7.63
C PHE A 12 -3.03 -2.29 9.04
N VAL A 13 -2.53 -1.32 9.82
CA VAL A 13 -3.05 -1.01 11.16
C VAL A 13 -3.88 0.26 11.09
N GLU A 14 -5.19 0.08 11.15
CA GLU A 14 -6.18 1.16 11.17
C GLU A 14 -6.40 1.64 12.60
N ALA A 15 -6.48 2.95 12.77
CA ALA A 15 -6.99 3.56 13.99
C ALA A 15 -7.95 4.68 13.61
N ALA A 16 -9.00 4.86 14.41
CA ALA A 16 -9.94 5.96 14.29
C ALA A 16 -9.19 7.30 14.34
N LEU A 17 -9.73 8.30 13.64
CA LEU A 17 -9.09 9.60 13.51
C LEU A 17 -8.88 10.25 14.88
N GLU A 18 -9.88 10.18 15.74
CA GLU A 18 -9.89 10.72 17.10
C GLU A 18 -8.75 10.09 17.92
N VAL A 19 -8.59 8.77 17.81
CA VAL A 19 -7.49 8.04 18.47
C VAL A 19 -6.12 8.49 17.94
N CYS A 20 -6.02 8.76 16.63
CA CYS A 20 -4.79 9.29 16.03
C CYS A 20 -4.47 10.70 16.56
N LEU A 21 -5.46 11.58 16.61
CA LEU A 21 -5.33 12.95 17.13
C LEU A 21 -4.93 12.95 18.59
N ASP A 22 -5.58 12.14 19.43
CA ASP A 22 -5.25 12.00 20.86
C ASP A 22 -3.82 11.48 21.08
N ARG A 23 -3.37 10.51 20.27
CA ARG A 23 -2.01 9.99 20.34
C ARG A 23 -0.99 11.05 19.94
N VAL A 24 -1.28 11.82 18.90
CA VAL A 24 -0.42 12.90 18.42
C VAL A 24 -0.34 14.04 19.43
N ALA A 25 -1.47 14.47 20.00
CA ALA A 25 -1.52 15.50 21.03
C ALA A 25 -0.70 15.11 22.28
N ARG A 26 -0.83 13.86 22.75
CA ARG A 26 0.00 13.33 23.84
C ARG A 26 1.48 13.31 23.50
N ARG A 27 1.86 12.90 22.28
CA ARG A 27 3.27 12.96 21.84
C ARG A 27 3.79 14.39 21.76
N ALA A 28 2.96 15.35 21.33
CA ALA A 28 3.33 16.75 21.29
C ALA A 28 3.63 17.30 22.69
N GLN A 29 2.83 16.93 23.70
CA GLN A 29 3.10 17.26 25.10
C GLN A 29 4.43 16.69 25.61
N LEU A 30 4.76 15.44 25.22
CA LEU A 30 5.99 14.78 25.65
C LEU A 30 7.25 15.26 24.92
N THR A 31 7.14 15.60 23.64
CA THR A 31 8.28 15.89 22.76
C THR A 31 8.44 17.38 22.45
N GLY A 32 7.45 18.21 22.76
CA GLY A 32 7.39 19.62 22.39
C GLY A 32 7.17 19.88 20.89
N ARG A 33 6.89 18.84 20.09
CA ARG A 33 6.74 18.94 18.62
C ARG A 33 5.30 18.68 18.22
N PRO A 34 4.48 19.72 18.00
CA PRO A 34 3.11 19.55 17.55
C PRO A 34 3.07 19.07 16.10
N VAL A 35 2.04 18.30 15.78
CA VAL A 35 1.68 17.93 14.41
C VAL A 35 0.31 18.51 14.12
N GLN A 36 0.14 19.11 12.95
CA GLN A 36 -1.10 19.75 12.54
C GLN A 36 -2.22 18.72 12.36
N GLU A 37 -3.43 19.03 12.83
CA GLU A 37 -4.60 18.15 12.70
C GLU A 37 -4.89 17.77 11.25
N ASP A 38 -4.85 18.74 10.33
CA ASP A 38 -5.10 18.51 8.90
C ASP A 38 -4.08 17.54 8.27
N PHE A 39 -2.85 17.53 8.78
CA PHE A 39 -1.86 16.55 8.36
C PHE A 39 -2.26 15.15 8.82
N VAL A 40 -2.66 14.99 10.09
CA VAL A 40 -3.10 13.70 10.64
C VAL A 40 -4.31 13.16 9.89
N ARG A 41 -5.30 14.01 9.60
CA ARG A 41 -6.51 13.66 8.84
C ARG A 41 -6.18 13.14 7.45
N ARG A 42 -5.38 13.90 6.68
CA ARG A 42 -4.95 13.49 5.33
C ARG A 42 -4.13 12.21 5.34
N CYS A 43 -3.24 12.03 6.32
CA CYS A 43 -2.48 10.79 6.46
C CYS A 43 -3.38 9.61 6.79
N ASN A 44 -4.35 9.76 7.71
CA ASN A 44 -5.28 8.70 8.07
C ASN A 44 -6.09 8.22 6.87
N GLU A 45 -6.72 9.15 6.14
CA GLU A 45 -7.47 8.83 4.92
C GLU A 45 -6.58 8.25 3.81
N GLY A 46 -5.38 8.82 3.62
CA GLY A 46 -4.42 8.39 2.61
C GLY A 46 -3.91 6.98 2.85
N CYS A 47 -3.67 6.61 4.11
CA CYS A 47 -3.25 5.27 4.50
C CYS A 47 -4.32 4.22 4.17
N VAL A 48 -5.59 4.49 4.48
CA VAL A 48 -6.71 3.59 4.16
C VAL A 48 -6.77 3.36 2.65
N LYS A 49 -6.83 4.45 1.85
CA LYS A 49 -6.89 4.36 0.39
C LYS A 49 -5.71 3.58 -0.19
N SER A 50 -4.50 3.85 0.30
CA SER A 50 -3.28 3.19 -0.18
C SER A 50 -3.26 1.69 0.16
N ALA A 51 -3.66 1.31 1.37
CA ALA A 51 -3.70 -0.07 1.81
C ALA A 51 -4.66 -0.90 0.95
N TYR A 52 -5.87 -0.41 0.72
CA TYR A 52 -6.84 -1.09 -0.14
C TYR A 52 -6.44 -1.11 -1.62
N ALA A 53 -5.74 -0.09 -2.11
CA ALA A 53 -5.26 -0.07 -3.49
C ALA A 53 -4.19 -1.14 -3.80
N VAL A 54 -3.39 -1.53 -2.81
CA VAL A 54 -2.32 -2.53 -2.99
C VAL A 54 -2.70 -3.94 -2.54
N LYS A 55 -3.82 -4.09 -1.84
CA LYS A 55 -4.27 -5.34 -1.21
C LYS A 55 -4.27 -6.53 -2.18
N ASP A 56 -4.76 -6.34 -3.40
CA ASP A 56 -4.89 -7.42 -4.38
C ASP A 56 -3.58 -7.75 -5.11
N PHE A 57 -2.52 -6.96 -4.89
CA PHE A 57 -1.22 -7.12 -5.53
C PHE A 57 -0.17 -7.74 -4.60
N VAL A 58 -0.51 -7.96 -3.33
CA VAL A 58 0.41 -8.52 -2.33
C VAL A 58 0.07 -9.98 -2.04
N ASP A 59 1.07 -10.75 -1.62
CA ASP A 59 0.89 -12.17 -1.32
C ASP A 59 0.10 -12.41 -0.03
N LEU A 60 0.16 -11.45 0.90
CA LEU A 60 -0.60 -11.45 2.15
C LEU A 60 -0.99 -10.02 2.52
N PHE A 61 -2.28 -9.83 2.81
CA PHE A 61 -2.81 -8.60 3.39
C PHE A 61 -3.45 -8.93 4.75
N VAL A 62 -3.08 -8.17 5.78
CA VAL A 62 -3.68 -8.28 7.12
C VAL A 62 -4.16 -6.91 7.56
N HIS A 63 -5.42 -6.82 7.98
CA HIS A 63 -6.02 -5.59 8.47
C HIS A 63 -6.33 -5.71 9.96
N ILE A 64 -5.72 -4.82 10.75
CA ILE A 64 -5.88 -4.75 12.20
C ILE A 64 -6.46 -3.39 12.57
N ARG A 65 -7.56 -3.38 13.33
CA ARG A 65 -8.07 -2.16 13.97
C ARG A 65 -7.45 -2.02 15.35
N ASN A 66 -6.98 -0.82 15.69
CA ASN A 66 -6.27 -0.52 16.94
C ASN A 66 -6.77 0.78 17.59
N ASN A 67 -7.99 0.71 18.13
CA ASN A 67 -8.66 1.79 18.85
C ASN A 67 -8.52 1.68 20.38
N GLY A 68 -7.46 1.03 20.86
CA GLY A 68 -7.23 0.73 22.28
C GLY A 68 -7.31 -0.76 22.60
N GLN A 69 -8.07 -1.51 21.80
CA GLN A 69 -7.98 -2.96 21.70
C GLN A 69 -7.63 -3.33 20.26
N MET A 70 -6.79 -4.37 20.10
CA MET A 70 -6.43 -4.89 18.79
C MET A 70 -7.48 -5.90 18.33
N GLU A 71 -8.04 -5.64 17.15
CA GLU A 71 -9.05 -6.48 16.51
C GLU A 71 -8.57 -6.80 15.09
N PHE A 72 -8.58 -8.08 14.73
CA PHE A 72 -8.30 -8.50 13.36
C PHE A 72 -9.58 -8.37 12.54
N ILE A 73 -9.55 -7.50 11.52
CA ILE A 73 -10.66 -7.30 10.58
C ILE A 73 -10.52 -8.25 9.39
N GLU A 74 -9.28 -8.45 8.93
CA GLU A 74 -8.97 -9.37 7.84
C GLU A 74 -7.62 -10.03 8.08
N GLY A 75 -7.57 -11.36 7.89
CA GLY A 75 -6.43 -12.18 8.22
C GLY A 75 -6.21 -12.33 9.73
N HIS A 76 -5.18 -13.07 10.12
CA HIS A 76 -4.84 -13.38 11.50
C HIS A 76 -3.32 -13.42 11.73
N ALA A 77 -2.92 -13.36 13.01
CA ALA A 77 -1.52 -13.53 13.40
C ALA A 77 -0.92 -14.86 12.92
N SER A 78 -1.73 -15.92 12.84
CA SER A 78 -1.33 -17.22 12.29
C SER A 78 -0.90 -17.13 10.83
N ASP A 79 -1.53 -16.25 10.05
CA ASP A 79 -1.25 -16.11 8.61
C ASP A 79 0.11 -15.45 8.40
N VAL A 80 0.44 -14.43 9.20
CA VAL A 80 1.77 -13.81 9.23
C VAL A 80 2.85 -14.82 9.60
N ARG A 81 2.59 -15.65 10.63
CA ARG A 81 3.50 -16.71 11.04
C ARG A 81 3.70 -17.73 9.91
N MET A 82 2.62 -18.17 9.27
CA MET A 82 2.69 -19.14 8.19
C MET A 82 3.38 -18.55 6.95
N PHE A 83 3.15 -17.27 6.65
CA PHE A 83 3.80 -16.54 5.57
C PHE A 83 5.32 -16.48 5.74
N THR A 84 5.79 -16.21 6.96
CA THR A 84 7.23 -16.15 7.27
C THR A 84 7.90 -17.53 7.30
N MET A 85 7.16 -18.60 7.60
CA MET A 85 7.71 -19.95 7.74
C MET A 85 7.66 -20.79 6.45
N THR A 86 6.78 -20.46 5.51
CA THR A 86 6.60 -21.22 4.26
C THR A 86 7.52 -20.72 3.15
N ALA A 87 7.85 -21.58 2.18
CA ALA A 87 8.52 -21.15 0.96
C ALA A 87 7.55 -20.42 0.02
N PRO A 88 8.04 -19.56 -0.90
CA PRO A 88 7.18 -18.93 -1.88
C PRO A 88 6.43 -19.96 -2.74
N ALA A 89 5.11 -19.80 -2.86
CA ALA A 89 4.36 -20.51 -3.89
C ALA A 89 4.77 -19.97 -5.27
N LEU A 90 4.59 -20.77 -6.33
CA LEU A 90 4.79 -20.31 -7.70
C LEU A 90 3.93 -19.06 -7.95
N PRO A 91 4.45 -18.04 -8.64
CA PRO A 91 3.75 -16.77 -8.77
C PRO A 91 2.42 -16.97 -9.50
N LYS A 92 1.33 -16.46 -8.89
CA LYS A 92 -0.02 -16.43 -9.48
C LYS A 92 -0.10 -15.30 -10.52
N PHE A 93 0.71 -15.35 -11.57
CA PHE A 93 0.44 -14.48 -12.71
C PHE A 93 -0.70 -15.10 -13.51
N PRO A 94 -1.77 -14.34 -13.85
CA PRO A 94 -2.72 -14.80 -14.82
C PRO A 94 -1.94 -15.07 -16.11
N SER A 95 -2.01 -16.30 -16.61
CA SER A 95 -1.46 -16.66 -17.92
C SER A 95 -2.07 -15.72 -18.93
N ARG A 96 -1.27 -14.78 -19.42
CA ARG A 96 -1.65 -13.82 -20.45
C ARG A 96 -1.72 -14.55 -21.79
N THR A 97 -2.68 -15.47 -21.94
CA THR A 97 -3.08 -16.05 -23.24
C THR A 97 -3.94 -15.02 -23.98
N GLY A 98 -3.35 -13.88 -24.28
CA GLY A 98 -3.90 -12.89 -25.19
C GLY A 98 -3.16 -13.01 -26.52
N SER A 99 -3.84 -13.59 -27.51
CA SER A 99 -3.41 -13.59 -28.92
C SER A 99 -3.00 -12.17 -29.34
N MET A 100 -1.72 -11.96 -29.63
CA MET A 100 -1.26 -10.73 -30.27
C MET A 100 -1.60 -10.82 -31.76
N THR A 101 -2.71 -10.21 -32.16
CA THR A 101 -2.90 -9.78 -33.55
C THR A 101 -2.23 -8.42 -33.69
N THR A 102 -1.01 -8.43 -34.23
CA THR A 102 -0.22 -7.24 -34.56
C THR A 102 -0.90 -6.48 -35.70
N THR A 103 -1.69 -5.46 -35.38
CA THR A 103 -2.04 -4.41 -36.35
C THR A 103 -1.14 -3.22 -36.07
N ALA A 104 -0.07 -3.11 -36.86
CA ALA A 104 0.87 -2.00 -36.80
C ALA A 104 0.14 -0.69 -37.15
N THR A 105 -0.24 0.09 -36.14
CA THR A 105 -0.68 1.47 -36.31
C THR A 105 0.55 2.35 -36.17
N ARG A 106 0.93 2.99 -37.27
CA ARG A 106 2.07 3.89 -37.44
C ARG A 106 1.98 5.06 -36.45
N LEU A 107 2.96 5.22 -35.57
CA LEU A 107 3.12 6.42 -34.75
C LEU A 107 3.49 7.61 -35.66
N PRO A 108 2.88 8.79 -35.50
CA PRO A 108 3.34 10.01 -36.17
C PRO A 108 4.68 10.48 -35.59
N SER A 109 5.50 11.07 -36.46
CA SER A 109 6.88 11.52 -36.26
C SER A 109 7.01 12.66 -35.23
N ALA A 110 8.17 12.69 -34.56
CA ALA A 110 8.48 13.48 -33.37
C ALA A 110 8.80 14.99 -33.60
N ASP A 111 8.18 15.65 -34.58
CA ASP A 111 8.57 17.02 -34.98
C ASP A 111 7.63 18.14 -34.49
N SER A 112 6.86 17.94 -33.42
CA SER A 112 5.99 19.01 -32.91
C SER A 112 5.87 19.04 -31.39
N TYR A 113 6.96 19.31 -30.70
CA TYR A 113 6.92 19.91 -29.36
C TYR A 113 7.76 21.20 -29.38
N SER A 114 7.14 22.30 -29.81
CA SER A 114 7.63 23.63 -29.43
C SER A 114 7.35 23.83 -27.95
N SER A 115 8.41 23.96 -27.14
CA SER A 115 8.31 24.45 -25.76
C SER A 115 7.91 25.92 -25.74
N PRO A 116 6.98 26.31 -24.87
CA PRO A 116 7.12 27.61 -24.24
C PRO A 116 6.72 27.54 -22.76
N PHE A 117 7.69 27.31 -21.89
CA PHE A 117 7.57 27.76 -20.50
C PHE A 117 8.80 28.61 -20.16
N ASN A 118 8.67 29.89 -20.51
CA ASN A 118 9.19 30.99 -19.70
C ASN A 118 8.10 31.31 -18.67
N ILE A 119 8.46 31.24 -17.38
CA ILE A 119 8.19 32.17 -16.25
C ILE A 119 8.78 31.49 -15.01
#